data_AF-A0A165IBF4-F1
#
_entry.id   AF-A0A165IBF4-F1
#
_cell.length_a   1.000
_cell.length_b   1.000
_cell.length_c   1.000
_cell.angle_alpha   90.00
_cell.angle_beta   90.00
_cell.angle_gamma   90.00
#
_symmetry.space_group_name_H-M   'P 1'
#
loop_
_entity.id
_entity.type
_entity.pdbx_description
1 polymer ?
#
loop_
_entity_poly.entity_id
_entity_poly.type
_entity_poly.pdbx_seq_one_letter_code
_entity_poly.pdbx_strand_id
1 'polypeptide(L)' 'VPYIHVHGHIETCQDYFNSRLIPGMGMVTGEEVEPIWVELGHAGAITRDANPGHRHEILDDICSDWNFKKMVSL' A
#
# COMPACT_ATOMS: atom_id res chain seq x y z
N VAL A 1 -2.56 15.67 1.47
CA VAL A 1 -1.95 15.02 2.65
C VAL A 1 -2.47 13.59 2.68
N PRO A 2 -1.62 12.56 2.53
CA PRO A 2 -2.07 11.16 2.59
C PRO A 2 -2.83 10.88 3.89
N TYR A 3 -3.84 9.99 3.89
CA TYR A 3 -4.75 9.85 5.03
C TYR A 3 -4.04 9.51 6.34
N ILE A 4 -3.02 8.65 6.33
CA ILE A 4 -2.26 8.34 7.55
C ILE A 4 -1.32 9.47 7.94
N HIS A 5 -0.86 10.25 6.96
CA HIS A 5 0.01 11.40 7.20
C HIS A 5 -0.74 12.59 7.83
N VAL A 6 -2.05 12.75 7.57
CA VAL A 6 -2.82 13.90 8.09
C VAL A 6 -2.86 13.92 9.62
N HIS A 7 -2.84 12.76 10.26
CA HIS A 7 -2.83 12.63 11.72
C HIS A 7 -1.56 13.20 12.37
N GLY A 8 -0.47 13.40 11.61
CA GLY A 8 0.73 14.07 12.08
C GLY A 8 0.68 15.60 11.99
N HIS A 9 -0.38 16.18 11.42
CA HIS A 9 -0.56 17.63 11.28
C HIS A 9 -1.44 18.20 12.39
N ILE A 10 -1.45 19.54 12.52
CA ILE A 10 -2.35 20.28 13.41
C ILE A 10 -3.83 19.99 13.10
N GLU A 11 -4.71 20.13 14.09
CA GLU A 11 -6.14 19.76 13.98
C GLU A 11 -6.83 20.40 12.78
N THR A 12 -6.56 21.67 12.49
CA THR A 12 -7.16 22.34 11.33
C THR A 12 -6.81 21.65 10.01
N CYS A 13 -5.57 21.15 9.86
CA CYS A 13 -5.18 20.38 8.68
C CYS A 13 -5.91 19.02 8.62
N GLN A 14 -6.21 18.42 9.77
CA GLN A 14 -6.97 17.17 9.83
C GLN A 14 -8.40 17.39 9.36
N ASP A 15 -9.05 18.48 9.74
CA ASP A 15 -10.42 18.75 9.30
C ASP A 15 -10.53 19.06 7.81
N TYR A 16 -9.62 19.90 7.29
CA TYR A 16 -9.67 20.34 5.89
C TYR A 16 -9.11 19.34 4.88
N PHE A 17 -8.12 18.52 5.27
CA PHE A 17 -7.40 17.64 4.34
C PHE A 17 -7.57 16.14 4.62
N ASN A 18 -8.41 15.76 5.59
CA ASN A 18 -8.78 14.37 5.76
C ASN A 18 -9.70 13.94 4.61
N SER A 19 -9.18 13.05 3.76
CA SER A 19 -9.93 12.46 2.64
C SER A 19 -11.28 11.84 3.01
N ARG A 20 -11.52 11.44 4.27
CA ARG A 20 -12.81 10.93 4.74
C ARG A 20 -13.87 12.02 4.94
N LEU A 21 -13.45 13.27 5.12
CA LEU A 21 -14.33 14.41 5.36
C LEU A 21 -14.66 15.18 4.06
N ILE A 22 -13.99 14.86 2.96
CA ILE A 22 -14.19 15.50 1.65
C ILE A 22 -15.34 14.80 0.92
N PRO A 23 -16.47 15.49 0.65
CA PRO A 23 -17.59 14.89 -0.06
C PRO A 23 -17.21 14.40 -1.46
N GLY A 24 -17.60 13.16 -1.80
CA GLY A 24 -17.31 12.54 -3.09
C GLY A 24 -15.92 11.93 -3.21
N MET A 25 -15.08 12.02 -2.17
CA MET A 25 -13.78 11.37 -2.15
C MET A 25 -13.93 9.89 -1.77
N GLY A 26 -13.32 8.99 -2.56
CA GLY A 26 -13.34 7.55 -2.31
C GLY A 26 -12.53 7.17 -1.06
N MET A 27 -12.81 5.99 -0.52
CA MET A 27 -12.02 5.42 0.57
C MET A 27 -10.62 5.07 0.08
N VAL A 28 -9.62 5.80 0.55
CA VAL A 28 -8.21 5.57 0.24
C VAL A 28 -7.48 4.99 1.45
N THR A 29 -6.54 4.07 1.22
CA THR A 29 -5.71 3.47 2.29
C THR A 29 -4.81 4.52 2.94
N GLY A 30 -4.41 5.54 2.16
CA GLY A 30 -3.73 6.72 2.66
C GLY A 30 -2.23 6.63 2.75
N GLU A 31 -1.62 5.51 2.38
CA GLU A 31 -0.17 5.30 2.42
C GLU A 31 0.46 5.70 1.08
N GLU A 32 -0.14 5.27 -0.04
CA GLU A 32 0.28 5.56 -1.42
C GLU A 32 -0.97 5.68 -2.32
N VAL A 33 -0.80 6.22 -3.55
CA VAL A 33 -1.89 6.34 -4.54
C VAL A 33 -2.38 4.95 -4.99
N GLU A 34 -1.47 3.98 -5.12
CA GLU A 34 -1.80 2.58 -5.40
C GLU A 34 -1.08 1.62 -4.43
N PRO A 35 -1.81 0.69 -3.78
CA PRO A 35 -1.20 -0.34 -2.95
C PRO A 35 -0.62 -1.49 -3.79
N ILE A 36 0.40 -2.20 -3.26
CA ILE A 36 1.00 -3.43 -3.83
C ILE A 36 -0.02 -4.57 -4.09
N TRP A 37 -1.28 -4.39 -3.71
CA TRP A 37 -2.35 -5.37 -3.81
C TRP A 37 -2.52 -5.97 -5.21
N VAL A 38 -2.35 -5.18 -6.26
CA VAL A 38 -2.42 -5.66 -7.65
C VAL A 38 -1.31 -6.70 -7.90
N GLU A 39 -0.08 -6.39 -7.47
CA GLU A 39 1.05 -7.29 -7.67
C GLU A 39 1.03 -8.52 -6.77
N LEU A 40 0.52 -8.38 -5.55
CA LEU A 40 0.21 -9.55 -4.70
C LEU A 40 -0.91 -10.41 -5.30
N GLY A 41 -1.84 -9.82 -6.06
CA GLY A 41 -2.83 -10.55 -6.85
C GLY A 41 -2.17 -11.44 -7.91
N HIS A 42 -1.18 -10.92 -8.64
CA HIS A 42 -0.38 -11.69 -9.59
C HIS A 42 0.43 -12.82 -8.90
N ALA A 43 0.92 -12.56 -7.68
CA ALA A 43 1.61 -13.55 -6.85
C ALA A 43 0.72 -14.76 -6.50
N GLY A 44 -0.60 -14.62 -6.54
CA GLY A 44 -1.54 -15.69 -6.25
C GLY A 44 -1.38 -16.91 -7.16
N ALA A 45 -1.05 -16.70 -8.44
CA ALA A 45 -0.86 -17.80 -9.39
C ALA A 45 0.40 -18.62 -9.09
N ILE A 46 1.51 -17.96 -8.77
CA ILE A 46 2.81 -18.61 -8.50
C ILE A 46 2.88 -19.23 -7.10
N THR A 47 2.11 -18.71 -6.14
CA THR A 47 2.08 -19.23 -4.76
C THR A 47 1.09 -20.38 -4.57
N ARG A 48 0.20 -20.64 -5.53
CA ARG A 48 -0.87 -21.64 -5.39
C ARG A 48 -0.35 -23.06 -5.17
N ASP A 49 0.72 -23.43 -5.87
CA ASP A 49 1.27 -24.78 -5.84
C ASP A 49 2.54 -24.86 -4.97
N ALA A 50 2.90 -23.76 -4.30
CA ALA A 50 4.05 -23.68 -3.40
C ALA A 50 3.73 -24.29 -2.03
N ASN A 51 4.73 -24.96 -1.43
CA ASN A 51 4.62 -25.39 -0.03
C ASN A 51 4.58 -24.14 0.90
N PRO A 52 4.13 -24.26 2.16
CA PRO A 52 3.96 -23.10 3.04
C PRO A 52 5.22 -22.25 3.24
N GLY A 53 6.40 -22.88 3.35
CA GLY A 53 7.67 -22.16 3.51
C GLY A 53 8.04 -21.40 2.25
N HIS A 54 7.99 -22.08 1.10
CA HIS A 54 8.30 -21.47 -0.19
C HIS A 54 7.30 -20.38 -0.57
N ARG A 55 6.02 -20.54 -0.19
CA ARG A 55 5.02 -19.49 -0.35
C ARG A 55 5.39 -18.23 0.43
N HIS A 56 5.95 -18.36 1.63
CA HIS A 56 6.41 -17.21 2.40
C HIS A 56 7.61 -16.53 1.73
N GLU A 57 8.59 -17.30 1.25
CA GLU A 57 9.74 -16.77 0.51
C GLU A 57 9.31 -15.97 -0.73
N ILE A 58 8.42 -16.52 -1.54
CA ILE A 58 7.89 -15.84 -2.74
C ILE A 58 7.24 -14.49 -2.38
N LEU A 59 6.42 -14.47 -1.32
CA LEU A 59 5.74 -13.24 -0.92
C LEU A 59 6.73 -12.20 -0.37
N ASP A 60 7.75 -12.64 0.36
CA ASP A 60 8.80 -11.77 0.92
C ASP A 60 9.66 -11.14 -0.19
N ASP A 61 10.03 -11.93 -1.21
CA ASP A 61 10.77 -11.45 -2.38
C ASP A 61 9.99 -10.38 -3.15
N ILE A 62 8.69 -10.59 -3.37
CA ILE A 62 7.83 -9.62 -4.09
C ILE A 62 7.68 -8.31 -3.30
N CYS A 63 7.49 -8.40 -1.98
CA CYS A 63 7.42 -7.21 -1.14
C CYS A 63 8.75 -6.46 -1.09
N SER A 64 9.86 -7.20 -1.06
CA SER A 64 11.22 -6.64 -1.07
C SER A 64 11.55 -5.96 -2.39
N ASP A 65 11.20 -6.56 -3.54
CA ASP A 65 11.35 -5.96 -4.86
C ASP A 65 10.53 -4.67 -5.00
N TRP A 66 9.29 -4.67 -4.49
CA TRP A 66 8.44 -3.47 -4.47
C TRP A 66 9.09 -2.33 -3.67
N ASN A 67 9.63 -2.65 -2.48
CA ASN A 67 10.35 -1.67 -1.66
C ASN A 67 11.64 -1.19 -2.33
N PHE A 68 12.37 -2.09 -3.00
CA PHE A 68 13.58 -1.73 -3.72
C PHE A 68 13.29 -0.77 -4.87
N LYS A 69 12.27 -1.05 -5.71
CA LYS A 69 11.85 -0.17 -6.80
C LYS A 69 11.55 1.25 -6.31
N LYS A 70 10.83 1.38 -5.20
CA LYS A 70 10.59 2.69 -4.56
C LYS A 70 11.88 3.37 -4.13
N MET A 71 12.81 2.63 -3.52
CA MET A 71 14.10 3.15 -3.08
C MET A 71 14.91 3.73 -4.24
N VAL A 72 14.87 3.07 -5.41
CA VAL A 72 15.62 3.49 -6.60
C VAL A 72 14.80 4.34 -7.58
N SER A 73 13.57 4.72 -7.22
CA SER A 73 12.64 5.51 -8.06
C SER A 73 12.33 4.86 -9.42
N LEU A 74 12.05 3.55 -9.41
CA LEU A 74 11.55 2.75 -10.55
C LEU A 74 10.06 2.48 -10.46
#